data_AF-A0A831KVV4-F1
#
_entry.id   AF-A0A831KVV4-F1
#
_cell.length_a   1.000
_cell.length_b   1.000
_cell.length_c   1.000
_cell.angle_alpha   90.00
_cell.angle_beta   90.00
_cell.angle_gamma   90.00
#
_symmetry.space_group_name_H-M   'P 1'
#
loop_
_entity.id
_entity.type
_entity.pdbx_description
1 polymer ?
#
loop_
_entity_poly.entity_id
_entity_poly.type
_entity_poly.pdbx_seq_one_letter_code
_entity_poly.pdbx_strand_id
1 'polypeptide(L)'
;MPRPLVGVLALQGDFARCGAIMGTCAGLIVLANRLVESRMQTLALLDIRVERNGFGRQAQSFIDRVDLDLDGTRARVEGVFIRAPRIREMGEGVTVLGRWKNEAVMVRSDRVLALTFHPEMTPDTTVHRYFVRNMVLNTNHSAGAA
;
A
#
# COMPACT_ATOMS: atom_id res chain seq x y z
N MET A 1 23.50 13.64 15.01
CA MET A 1 22.88 12.93 13.87
C MET A 1 21.98 11.84 14.44
N PRO A 2 20.69 11.77 14.10
CA PRO A 2 19.84 10.68 14.59
C PRO A 2 20.36 9.37 14.01
N ARG A 3 20.65 8.39 14.87
CA ARG A 3 21.06 7.05 14.45
C ARG A 3 19.86 6.40 13.76
N PRO A 4 20.02 5.80 12.57
CA PRO A 4 18.95 5.01 11.98
C PRO A 4 18.63 3.82 12.89
N LEU A 5 17.36 3.43 12.95
CA LEU A 5 16.91 2.21 13.61
C LEU A 5 17.51 1.01 12.87
N VAL A 6 18.62 0.48 13.39
CA VAL A 6 19.47 -0.57 12.79
C VAL A 6 18.69 -1.85 12.41
N GLY A 7 17.51 -2.11 12.98
CA GLY A 7 16.69 -3.29 12.65
C GLY A 7 15.79 -3.15 11.43
N VAL A 8 15.36 -1.94 11.06
CA VAL A 8 14.37 -1.73 9.98
C VAL A 8 15.03 -1.61 8.60
N LEU A 9 16.31 -1.20 8.54
CA LEU A 9 17.08 -1.19 7.29
C LEU A 9 17.37 -2.59 6.73
N ALA A 10 17.35 -3.65 7.55
CA ALA A 10 17.55 -5.02 7.07
C ALA A 10 16.42 -5.50 6.13
N LEU A 11 15.21 -4.94 6.25
CA LEU A 11 14.12 -5.15 5.29
C LEU A 11 14.47 -4.60 3.90
N GLN A 12 15.24 -3.51 3.80
CA GLN A 12 15.60 -2.87 2.53
C GLN A 12 16.66 -3.66 1.74
N GLY A 13 17.42 -4.55 2.40
CA GLY A 13 18.51 -5.30 1.78
C GLY A 13 18.04 -6.52 1.01
N ASP A 14 17.60 -7.56 1.72
CA ASP A 14 17.34 -8.88 1.11
C ASP A 14 15.84 -9.19 0.98
N PHE A 15 15.02 -8.76 1.94
CA PHE A 15 13.58 -9.05 1.91
C PHE A 15 12.82 -8.15 0.92
N ALA A 16 13.16 -6.87 0.78
CA ALA A 16 12.55 -6.02 -0.24
C ALA A 16 12.86 -6.48 -1.68
N ARG A 17 13.97 -7.21 -1.90
CA ARG A 17 14.33 -7.73 -3.23
C ARG A 17 13.61 -9.03 -3.59
N CYS A 18 13.26 -9.84 -2.59
CA CYS A 18 12.77 -11.21 -2.82
C CYS A 18 11.37 -11.47 -2.23
N GLY A 19 10.94 -10.73 -1.22
CA GLY A 19 9.67 -10.91 -0.52
C GLY A 19 8.60 -9.94 -0.97
N ALA A 20 7.34 -10.39 -0.96
CA ALA A 20 6.20 -9.51 -1.14
C ALA A 20 5.83 -8.80 0.17
N ILE A 21 5.49 -7.51 0.07
CA ILE A 21 5.14 -6.66 1.21
C ILE A 21 3.73 -6.12 1.03
N MET A 22 2.90 -6.23 2.06
CA MET A 22 1.60 -5.55 2.14
C MET A 22 1.62 -4.53 3.29
N GLY A 23 1.37 -3.27 2.99
CA GLY A 23 1.19 -2.22 4.00
C GLY A 23 -0.24 -1.70 4.03
N THR A 24 -0.95 -1.90 5.15
CA THR A 24 -2.30 -1.35 5.38
C THR A 24 -2.22 -0.10 6.27
N CYS A 25 -2.95 0.96 5.91
CA CYS A 25 -3.05 2.22 6.65
C CYS A 25 -1.67 2.80 7.06
N ALA A 26 -1.23 2.62 8.31
CA ALA A 26 0.09 3.04 8.78
C ALA A 26 1.23 2.38 7.99
N GLY A 27 1.05 1.13 7.55
CA GLY A 27 2.00 0.43 6.69
C GLY A 27 2.22 1.17 5.36
N LEU A 28 1.17 1.72 4.75
CA LEU A 28 1.30 2.54 3.53
C LEU A 28 2.15 3.79 3.77
N ILE A 29 1.99 4.45 4.93
CA ILE A 29 2.80 5.62 5.30
C ILE A 29 4.28 5.24 5.43
N VAL A 30 4.55 4.07 6.04
CA VAL A 30 5.92 3.56 6.20
C VAL A 30 6.56 3.17 4.87
N LEU A 31 5.78 2.71 3.89
CA LEU A 31 6.29 2.30 2.56
C LEU A 31 6.54 3.48 1.61
N ALA A 32 5.82 4.58 1.76
CA ALA A 32 5.92 5.76 0.91
C ALA A 32 7.32 6.37 0.92
N ASN A 33 7.79 6.88 -0.22
CA ASN A 33 9.07 7.62 -0.29
C ASN A 33 8.94 9.10 0.07
N ARG A 34 7.73 9.69 0.01
CA ARG A 34 7.48 11.09 0.32
C ARG A 34 6.27 11.23 1.22
N LEU A 35 6.39 12.07 2.25
CA LEU A 35 5.29 12.45 3.13
C LEU A 35 5.00 13.95 3.00
N VAL A 36 3.72 14.32 3.04
CA VAL A 36 3.30 15.72 3.15
C VAL A 36 3.67 16.23 4.55
N GLU A 37 4.42 17.33 4.59
CA GLU A 37 4.75 18.09 5.81
C GLU A 37 5.35 17.25 6.97
N SER A 38 6.06 16.17 6.64
CA SER A 38 6.68 15.28 7.64
C SER A 38 8.09 14.91 7.23
N ARG A 39 9.01 14.90 8.20
CA ARG A 39 10.39 14.42 8.06
C ARG A 39 10.58 13.01 8.64
N MET A 40 9.49 12.30 8.94
CA MET A 40 9.55 10.92 9.41
C MET A 40 10.31 10.06 8.40
N GLN A 41 11.26 9.26 8.90
CA GLN A 41 11.97 8.30 8.06
C GLN A 41 11.02 7.17 7.68
N THR A 42 10.97 6.87 6.38
CA THR A 42 10.19 5.78 5.79
C THR A 42 11.12 4.71 5.21
N LEU A 43 10.54 3.59 4.78
CA LEU A 43 11.26 2.55 4.03
C LEU A 43 11.50 2.94 2.58
N ALA A 44 10.77 3.92 2.05
CA ALA A 44 10.89 4.41 0.67
C ALA A 44 10.87 3.30 -0.39
N LEU A 45 9.99 2.30 -0.21
CA LEU A 45 9.83 1.16 -1.11
C LEU A 45 8.73 1.37 -2.17
N LEU A 46 7.97 2.45 -2.06
CA LEU A 46 6.87 2.78 -2.97
C LEU A 46 6.92 4.26 -3.35
N ASP A 47 6.97 4.56 -4.65
CA ASP A 47 7.06 5.92 -5.17
C ASP A 47 5.71 6.64 -5.14
N ILE A 48 5.31 7.02 -3.93
CA ILE A 48 4.06 7.76 -3.66
C ILE A 48 4.31 8.87 -2.66
N ARG A 49 3.55 9.97 -2.82
CA ARG A 49 3.47 11.04 -1.82
C ARG A 49 2.21 10.87 -0.98
N VAL A 50 2.38 10.77 0.34
CA VAL A 50 1.27 10.45 1.25
C VAL A 50 1.03 11.56 2.27
N GLU A 51 -0.22 11.91 2.48
CA GLU A 51 -0.68 12.78 3.56
C GLU A 51 -1.32 11.96 4.68
N ARG A 52 -0.83 12.15 5.91
CA ARG A 52 -1.35 11.47 7.10
C ARG A 52 -2.71 12.06 7.47
N ASN A 53 -3.70 11.21 7.76
CA ASN A 53 -5.05 11.63 8.15
C ASN A 53 -5.73 12.57 7.13
N GLY A 54 -5.46 12.40 5.83
CA GLY A 54 -5.84 13.37 4.79
C GLY A 54 -7.34 13.49 4.50
N PHE A 55 -8.20 12.65 5.10
CA PHE A 55 -9.66 12.70 4.87
C PHE A 55 -10.41 13.76 5.70
N GLY A 56 -9.72 14.56 6.53
CA GLY A 56 -10.30 15.67 7.28
C GLY A 56 -10.86 15.29 8.66
N ARG A 57 -11.12 16.28 9.52
CA ARG A 57 -11.47 16.08 10.95
C ARG A 57 -12.84 15.42 11.18
N GLN A 58 -13.80 15.62 10.29
CA GLN A 58 -15.17 15.09 10.44
C GLN A 58 -15.35 13.70 9.82
N ALA A 59 -14.45 13.28 8.92
CA ALA A 59 -14.46 11.97 8.26
C ALA A 59 -13.30 11.08 8.75
N GLN A 60 -12.96 11.18 10.04
CA GLN A 60 -11.83 10.47 10.62
C GLN A 60 -12.02 8.96 10.67
N SER A 61 -13.25 8.43 10.58
CA SER A 61 -13.48 7.01 10.39
C SER A 61 -14.78 6.79 9.63
N PHE A 62 -14.75 5.94 8.61
CA PHE A 62 -15.93 5.57 7.84
C PHE A 62 -15.74 4.20 7.20
N ILE A 63 -16.87 3.61 6.80
CA ILE A 63 -16.93 2.35 6.08
C ILE A 63 -17.68 2.63 4.77
N ASP A 64 -17.09 2.25 3.64
CA ASP A 64 -17.71 2.44 2.32
C ASP A 64 -17.18 1.39 1.32
N ARG A 65 -17.78 1.32 0.14
CA ARG A 65 -17.40 0.37 -0.91
C ARG A 65 -16.17 0.85 -1.69
N VAL A 66 -15.23 -0.07 -1.90
CA VAL A 66 -14.04 0.12 -2.71
C VAL A 66 -14.16 -0.73 -3.96
N ASP A 67 -14.02 -0.09 -5.12
CA ASP A 67 -13.96 -0.76 -6.42
C ASP A 67 -12.53 -1.21 -6.70
N LEU A 68 -12.36 -2.49 -7.00
CA LEU A 68 -11.07 -3.12 -7.28
C LEU A 68 -10.98 -3.58 -8.72
N ASP A 69 -9.80 -3.41 -9.32
CA ASP A 69 -9.36 -4.05 -10.55
C ASP A 69 -8.10 -4.87 -10.24
N LEU A 70 -8.30 -6.17 -10.04
CA LEU A 70 -7.26 -7.11 -9.65
C LEU A 70 -6.70 -7.79 -10.91
N ASP A 71 -5.90 -7.05 -11.66
CA ASP A 71 -5.29 -7.49 -12.91
C ASP A 71 -6.33 -7.98 -13.95
N GLY A 72 -7.38 -7.18 -14.16
CA GLY A 72 -8.49 -7.48 -15.08
C GLY A 72 -9.70 -8.14 -14.42
N THR A 73 -9.57 -8.57 -13.16
CA THR A 73 -10.70 -9.12 -12.39
C THR A 73 -11.33 -8.02 -11.54
N ARG A 74 -12.56 -7.61 -11.89
CA ARG A 74 -13.30 -6.62 -11.11
C ARG A 74 -13.87 -7.23 -9.83
N ALA A 75 -13.72 -6.52 -8.72
CA ALA A 75 -14.34 -6.86 -7.44
C ALA A 75 -14.79 -5.59 -6.73
N ARG A 76 -15.71 -5.73 -5.76
CA ARG A 76 -16.12 -4.64 -4.88
C ARG A 76 -16.10 -5.14 -3.45
N VAL A 77 -15.29 -4.49 -2.62
CA VAL A 77 -15.07 -4.88 -1.22
C VAL A 77 -15.55 -3.78 -0.28
N GLU A 78 -15.70 -4.12 1.00
CA GLU A 78 -15.89 -3.13 2.04
C GLU A 78 -14.53 -2.58 2.50
N GLY A 79 -14.38 -1.25 2.47
CA GLY A 79 -13.20 -0.56 2.97
C GLY A 79 -13.47 0.08 4.32
N VAL A 80 -12.76 -0.36 5.35
CA VAL A 80 -12.77 0.26 6.69
C VAL A 80 -11.65 1.29 6.77
N PHE A 81 -12.00 2.56 6.76
CA PHE A 81 -11.05 3.68 6.78
C PHE A 81 -10.99 4.26 8.19
N ILE A 82 -9.86 4.12 8.87
CA ILE A 82 -9.64 4.67 10.22
C ILE A 82 -8.46 5.61 10.18
N ARG A 83 -8.76 6.91 10.28
CA ARG A 83 -7.82 8.03 10.14
C ARG A 83 -6.92 7.84 8.92
N ALA A 84 -7.55 7.41 7.82
CA ALA A 84 -6.85 6.88 6.68
C ALA A 84 -5.88 7.92 6.07
N PRO A 85 -4.69 7.50 5.62
CA PRO A 85 -3.81 8.35 4.82
C PRO A 85 -4.39 8.56 3.42
N ARG A 86 -4.03 9.69 2.78
CA ARG A 86 -4.35 9.96 1.36
C ARG A 86 -3.10 9.88 0.50
N ILE A 87 -3.21 9.21 -0.65
CA ILE A 87 -2.18 9.22 -1.69
C ILE A 87 -2.41 10.49 -2.53
N ARG A 88 -1.42 11.39 -2.55
CA ARG A 88 -1.48 12.68 -3.27
C ARG A 88 -0.82 12.62 -4.64
N GLU A 89 0.28 11.90 -4.73
CA GLU A 89 1.05 11.74 -5.98
C GLU A 89 1.53 10.29 -6.09
N MET A 90 1.70 9.83 -7.32
CA MET A 90 2.20 8.50 -7.65
C MET A 90 3.24 8.65 -8.76
N GLY A 91 4.36 7.94 -8.63
CA GLY A 91 5.42 7.90 -9.63
C GLY A 91 5.17 6.87 -10.73
N GLU A 92 6.14 6.76 -11.63
CA GLU A 92 6.13 5.79 -12.72
C GLU A 92 6.22 4.35 -12.16
N GLY A 93 5.43 3.43 -12.71
CA GLY A 93 5.39 2.03 -12.25
C GLY A 93 4.46 1.75 -11.06
N VAL A 94 3.74 2.74 -10.54
CA VAL A 94 2.67 2.53 -9.55
C VAL A 94 1.35 2.26 -10.27
N THR A 95 0.78 1.07 -10.06
CA THR A 95 -0.53 0.68 -10.58
C THR A 95 -1.60 0.88 -9.52
N VAL A 96 -2.71 1.53 -9.89
CA VAL A 96 -3.89 1.64 -9.01
C VAL A 96 -4.73 0.38 -9.18
N LEU A 97 -4.89 -0.38 -8.10
CA LEU A 97 -5.73 -1.59 -8.07
C LEU A 97 -7.07 -1.36 -7.39
N GLY A 98 -7.22 -0.28 -6.61
CA GLY A 98 -8.48 0.02 -5.93
C GLY A 98 -8.74 1.50 -5.79
N ARG A 99 -10.00 1.86 -6.02
CA ARG A 99 -10.51 3.23 -5.92
C ARG A 99 -11.71 3.30 -4.98
N TRP A 100 -11.72 4.34 -4.16
CA TRP A 100 -12.92 4.79 -3.46
C TRP A 100 -13.33 6.12 -4.10
N LYS A 101 -14.47 6.12 -4.78
CA LYS A 101 -14.87 7.25 -5.66
C LYS A 101 -13.75 7.51 -6.67
N ASN A 102 -13.14 8.70 -6.65
CA ASN A 102 -12.04 9.07 -7.54
C ASN A 102 -10.65 8.96 -6.88
N GLU A 103 -10.58 8.57 -5.61
CA GLU A 103 -9.34 8.51 -4.84
C GLU A 103 -8.70 7.11 -4.96
N ALA A 104 -7.38 7.05 -5.14
CA ALA A 104 -6.63 5.81 -5.09
C ALA A 104 -6.51 5.35 -3.62
N VAL A 105 -6.93 4.11 -3.35
CA VAL A 105 -6.96 3.55 -1.99
C VAL A 105 -6.26 2.19 -1.87
N MET A 106 -5.92 1.58 -3.00
CA MET A 106 -5.08 0.39 -3.08
C MET A 106 -4.18 0.52 -4.31
N VAL A 107 -2.87 0.47 -4.10
CA VAL A 107 -1.85 0.64 -5.15
C VAL A 107 -0.80 -0.46 -5.03
N ARG A 108 -0.18 -0.80 -6.16
CA ARG A 108 0.89 -1.79 -6.24
C ARG A 108 2.06 -1.23 -7.05
N SER A 109 3.28 -1.52 -6.64
CA SER A 109 4.47 -1.41 -7.48
C SER A 109 5.35 -2.62 -7.23
N ASP A 110 5.65 -3.38 -8.29
CA ASP A 110 6.37 -4.66 -8.20
C ASP A 110 5.81 -5.56 -7.08
N ARG A 111 6.62 -5.92 -6.08
CA ARG A 111 6.25 -6.80 -4.95
C ARG A 111 5.68 -6.05 -3.73
N VAL A 112 5.38 -4.76 -3.87
CA VAL A 112 4.84 -3.93 -2.79
C VAL A 112 3.39 -3.57 -3.07
N LEU A 113 2.50 -3.96 -2.16
CA LEU A 113 1.09 -3.62 -2.15
C LEU A 113 0.80 -2.69 -0.97
N ALA A 114 0.11 -1.58 -1.21
CA ALA A 114 -0.23 -0.62 -0.17
C ALA A 114 -1.71 -0.23 -0.23
N LEU A 115 -2.35 -0.15 0.94
CA LEU A 115 -3.77 0.15 1.10
C LEU A 115 -3.98 1.27 2.11
N THR A 116 -4.93 2.17 1.85
CA THR A 116 -5.30 3.23 2.80
C THR A 116 -6.35 2.77 3.81
N PHE A 117 -7.02 1.64 3.55
CA PHE A 117 -8.03 1.02 4.40
C PHE A 117 -7.52 -0.27 5.06
N HIS A 118 -8.35 -0.80 5.97
CA HIS A 118 -8.08 -2.00 6.75
C HIS A 118 -8.89 -3.21 6.22
N PRO A 119 -8.38 -3.97 5.22
CA PRO A 119 -9.06 -5.17 4.74
C PRO A 119 -9.22 -6.24 5.83
N GLU A 120 -8.36 -6.23 6.86
CA GLU A 120 -8.36 -7.15 7.99
C GLU A 120 -9.53 -6.95 8.96
N MET A 121 -10.21 -5.80 8.89
CA MET A 121 -11.36 -5.48 9.74
C MET A 121 -12.69 -5.96 9.16
N THR A 122 -12.64 -6.76 8.09
CA THR A 122 -13.81 -7.34 7.42
C THR A 122 -13.62 -8.84 7.26
N PRO A 123 -14.70 -9.63 7.15
CA PRO A 123 -14.60 -11.05 6.84
C PRO A 123 -14.20 -11.32 5.36
N ASP A 124 -14.18 -10.28 4.51
CA ASP A 124 -13.86 -10.41 3.10
C ASP A 124 -12.34 -10.62 2.91
N THR A 125 -11.97 -11.81 2.41
CA THR A 125 -10.57 -12.19 2.20
C THR A 125 -10.05 -11.86 0.81
N THR A 126 -10.80 -11.16 -0.04
CA THR A 126 -10.45 -10.88 -1.44
C THR A 126 -9.06 -10.25 -1.58
N VAL A 127 -8.76 -9.20 -0.80
CA VAL A 127 -7.45 -8.51 -0.83
C VAL A 127 -6.31 -9.42 -0.34
N HIS A 128 -6.53 -10.13 0.76
CA HIS A 128 -5.53 -11.05 1.31
C HIS A 128 -5.22 -12.21 0.34
N ARG A 129 -6.27 -12.79 -0.26
CA ARG A 129 -6.15 -13.85 -1.26
C ARG A 129 -5.40 -13.37 -2.50
N TYR A 130 -5.69 -12.16 -2.96
CA TYR A 130 -4.96 -11.54 -4.06
C TYR A 130 -3.47 -11.43 -3.73
N PHE A 131 -3.11 -10.85 -2.59
CA PHE A 131 -1.72 -10.71 -2.18
C PHE A 131 -0.99 -12.05 -2.10
N VAL A 132 -1.58 -13.03 -1.42
CA VAL A 132 -0.95 -14.36 -1.29
C VAL A 132 -0.80 -15.03 -2.64
N ARG A 133 -1.86 -15.09 -3.45
CA ARG A 133 -1.82 -15.82 -4.73
C ARG A 133 -0.96 -15.13 -5.77
N ASN A 134 -1.14 -13.83 -5.95
CA ASN A 134 -0.55 -13.10 -7.06
C ASN A 134 0.83 -12.52 -6.74
N MET A 135 1.17 -12.29 -5.47
CA MET A 135 2.43 -11.64 -5.10
C MET A 135 3.36 -12.54 -4.29
N VAL A 136 2.82 -13.42 -3.43
CA VAL A 136 3.63 -14.35 -2.62
C VAL A 136 3.91 -15.66 -3.35
N LEU A 137 2.87 -16.33 -3.84
CA LEU A 137 2.97 -17.66 -4.45
C LEU A 137 3.36 -17.59 -5.93
N ASN A 138 2.92 -16.56 -6.66
CA ASN A 138 3.20 -16.39 -8.08
C ASN A 138 4.50 -15.61 -8.33
N THR A 139 5.60 -16.01 -7.67
CA THR A 139 6.90 -15.34 -7.80
C THR A 139 7.69 -15.73 -9.06
N ASN A 140 7.06 -16.45 -10.00
CA ASN A 140 7.63 -16.76 -11.31
C ASN A 140 7.38 -15.63 -12.31
N HIS A 141 8.01 -14.47 -12.13
CA HIS A 141 8.31 -13.56 -13.24
C HIS A 141 9.60 -12.78 -12.97
N SER A 142 10.52 -12.92 -13.92
CA SER A 142 11.78 -12.19 -14.13
C SER A 142 12.87 -12.27 -13.04
N ALA A 143 13.38 -13.48 -12.79
CA ALA A 143 14.83 -13.65 -12.73
C ALA A 143 15.30 -14.03 -14.14
N GLY A 144 15.82 -13.06 -14.91
CA GLY A 144 16.45 -13.30 -16.20
C GLY A 144 15.75 -12.64 -17.39
N ALA A 145 16.20 -11.44 -17.74
CA ALA A 145 16.33 -10.99 -19.13
C ALA A 145 17.41 -9.90 -19.19
N ALA A 146 18.55 -10.29 -19.77
CA ALA A 146 19.73 -9.50 -20.20
C ALA A 146 20.57 -8.81 -19.11
#